data_AF-A0A445E8U0-F1
#
_entry.id   AF-A0A445E8U0-F1
#
_cell.length_a   1.000
_cell.length_b   1.000
_cell.length_c   1.000
_cell.angle_alpha   90.00
_cell.angle_beta   90.00
_cell.angle_gamma   90.00
#
_symmetry.space_group_name_H-M   'P 1'
#
loop_
_entity.id
_entity.type
_entity.pdbx_description
1 polymer ?
#
loop_
_entity_poly.entity_id
_entity_poly.type
_entity_poly.pdbx_seq_one_letter_code
_entity_poly.pdbx_strand_id
1 'polypeptide(L)'
;MDTINKTIERYQRCSFTPQDEHVECETQSWYQEVSKLKAKYESLQRTQRHLLGEDLGPLSIKELQNLEKQLEGALAQARQRKTQIMIEQMEELRRRERHLGDMNKQLRLKLEAEGFNLKAMESLWSSTSAAANSNFTFQPSQTNNPMDCQPEPFLQIGYHHYVQPEASNNVAKNMGCETNNFMHGWVL
;
A
#
# COMPACT_ATOMS: atom_id res chain seq x y z
N MET A 1 -2.93 -83.44 3.36
CA MET A 1 -3.78 -82.28 3.74
C MET A 1 -3.08 -81.39 4.78
N ASP A 2 -2.36 -81.95 5.76
CA ASP A 2 -1.80 -81.19 6.89
C ASP A 2 -0.64 -80.23 6.56
N THR A 3 0.10 -80.48 5.48
CA THR A 3 1.22 -79.62 5.04
C THR A 3 0.77 -78.31 4.44
N ILE A 4 -0.36 -78.29 3.74
CA ILE A 4 -0.96 -77.08 3.17
C ILE A 4 -1.49 -76.19 4.29
N ASN A 5 -2.23 -76.77 5.24
CA ASN A 5 -2.75 -76.03 6.39
C ASN A 5 -1.62 -75.40 7.22
N LYS A 6 -0.53 -76.13 7.49
CA LYS A 6 0.66 -75.60 8.19
C LYS A 6 1.40 -74.50 7.40
N THR A 7 1.30 -74.52 6.08
CA THR A 7 1.93 -73.49 5.23
C THR A 7 1.07 -72.24 5.19
N ILE A 8 -0.26 -72.39 5.11
CA ILE A 8 -1.23 -71.30 5.24
C ILE A 8 -1.12 -70.64 6.61
N GLU A 9 -1.05 -71.41 7.69
CA GLU A 9 -0.96 -70.86 9.05
C GLU A 9 0.35 -70.10 9.27
N ARG A 10 1.48 -70.58 8.72
CA ARG A 10 2.74 -69.84 8.72
C ARG A 10 2.66 -68.57 7.89
N TYR A 11 2.03 -68.62 6.72
CA TYR A 11 1.81 -67.42 5.90
C TYR A 11 0.97 -66.40 6.66
N GLN A 12 -0.19 -66.79 7.22
CA GLN A 12 -1.04 -65.90 8.00
C GLN A 12 -0.28 -65.25 9.18
N ARG A 13 0.57 -66.02 9.87
CA ARG A 13 1.37 -65.51 11.00
C ARG A 13 2.55 -64.64 10.59
N CYS A 14 2.97 -64.69 9.32
CA CYS A 14 4.02 -63.83 8.75
C CYS A 14 3.47 -62.67 7.90
N SER A 15 2.22 -62.76 7.44
CA SER A 15 1.52 -61.74 6.66
C SER A 15 0.85 -60.70 7.55
N PHE A 16 0.33 -61.11 8.71
CA PHE A 16 -0.03 -60.19 9.79
C PHE A 16 1.26 -59.80 10.55
N THR A 17 2.04 -58.89 9.97
CA THR A 17 3.11 -58.23 10.71
C THR A 17 2.54 -57.03 11.48
N PRO A 18 3.00 -56.74 12.71
CA PRO A 18 2.59 -55.54 13.45
C PRO A 18 2.95 -54.24 12.73
N GLN A 19 3.77 -54.30 11.67
CA GLN A 19 4.08 -53.19 10.79
C GLN A 19 2.88 -52.78 9.90
N ASP A 20 2.05 -53.73 9.47
CA ASP A 20 0.86 -53.44 8.64
C ASP A 20 -0.25 -52.83 9.51
N GLU A 21 -0.44 -53.33 10.74
CA GLU A 21 -1.33 -52.72 11.73
C GLU A 21 -0.87 -51.31 12.14
N HIS A 22 0.46 -51.08 12.23
CA HIS A 22 1.01 -49.76 12.51
C HIS A 22 0.76 -48.77 11.36
N VAL A 23 0.96 -49.19 10.11
CA VAL A 23 0.68 -48.36 8.93
C VAL A 23 -0.81 -48.09 8.78
N GLU A 24 -1.69 -49.06 9.07
CA GLU A 24 -3.15 -48.83 9.12
C GLU A 24 -3.54 -47.86 10.23
N CYS A 25 -2.93 -47.96 11.42
CA CYS A 25 -3.17 -47.05 12.55
C CYS A 25 -2.69 -45.63 12.23
N GLU A 26 -1.50 -45.48 11.62
CA GLU A 26 -0.98 -44.18 11.14
C GLU A 26 -1.88 -43.60 10.05
N THR A 27 -2.33 -44.43 9.11
CA THR A 27 -3.23 -44.02 8.03
C THR A 27 -4.58 -43.56 8.58
N GLN A 28 -5.17 -44.30 9.54
CA GLN A 28 -6.38 -43.87 10.25
C GLN A 28 -6.17 -42.56 11.02
N SER A 29 -5.02 -42.40 11.67
CA SER A 29 -4.65 -41.16 12.37
C SER A 29 -4.60 -39.97 11.40
N TRP A 30 -3.96 -40.15 10.24
CA TRP A 30 -3.92 -39.15 9.18
C TRP A 30 -5.31 -38.79 8.64
N TYR A 31 -6.17 -39.79 8.39
CA TYR A 31 -7.56 -39.54 7.99
C TYR A 31 -8.34 -38.75 9.04
N GLN A 32 -8.14 -39.07 10.32
CA GLN A 32 -8.76 -38.34 11.41
C GLN A 32 -8.27 -36.89 11.46
N GLU A 33 -6.96 -36.66 11.27
CA GLU A 33 -6.38 -35.32 11.30
C GLU A 33 -6.83 -34.47 10.10
N VAL A 34 -6.88 -35.06 8.91
CA VAL A 34 -7.44 -34.40 7.72
C VAL A 34 -8.92 -34.05 7.94
N SER A 35 -9.69 -34.95 8.56
CA SER A 35 -11.09 -34.69 8.87
C SER A 35 -11.26 -33.53 9.87
N LYS A 36 -10.43 -33.48 10.92
CA LYS A 36 -10.40 -32.36 11.88
C LYS A 36 -10.02 -31.06 11.19
N LEU A 37 -9.00 -31.08 10.33
CA LEU A 37 -8.56 -29.90 9.60
C LEU A 37 -9.64 -29.39 8.66
N LYS A 38 -10.31 -30.29 7.93
CA LYS A 38 -11.44 -29.94 7.05
C LYS A 38 -12.59 -29.30 7.84
N ALA A 39 -12.96 -29.86 8.98
CA ALA A 39 -14.00 -29.27 9.83
C ALA A 39 -13.63 -27.86 10.33
N LYS A 40 -12.36 -27.63 10.71
CA LYS A 40 -11.86 -26.30 11.09
C LYS A 40 -11.93 -25.32 9.92
N TYR A 41 -11.51 -25.74 8.73
CA TYR A 41 -11.56 -24.93 7.52
C TYR A 41 -13.00 -24.52 7.17
N GLU A 42 -13.93 -25.48 7.15
CA GLU A 42 -15.34 -25.21 6.85
C GLU A 42 -15.97 -24.28 7.90
N SER A 43 -15.60 -24.44 9.18
CA SER A 43 -16.03 -23.53 10.24
C SER A 43 -15.49 -22.12 10.02
N LEU A 44 -14.22 -21.98 9.67
CA LEU A 44 -13.60 -20.68 9.41
C LEU A 44 -14.24 -19.99 8.19
N GLN A 45 -14.44 -20.74 7.10
CA GLN A 45 -15.07 -20.24 5.89
C GLN A 45 -16.52 -19.79 6.14
N ARG A 46 -17.25 -20.52 7.00
CA ARG A 46 -18.60 -20.12 7.43
C ARG A 46 -18.57 -18.80 8.21
N THR A 47 -17.65 -18.65 9.16
CA THR A 47 -17.48 -17.40 9.90
C THR A 47 -17.11 -16.24 8.96
N GLN A 48 -16.26 -16.46 7.96
CA GLN A 48 -15.92 -15.46 6.95
C GLN A 48 -17.16 -14.99 6.18
N ARG A 49 -18.00 -15.93 5.72
CA ARG A 49 -19.27 -15.60 5.05
C ARG A 49 -20.17 -14.74 5.93
N HIS A 50 -20.34 -15.12 7.20
CA HIS A 50 -21.12 -14.30 8.13
C HIS A 50 -20.53 -12.89 8.29
N LEU A 51 -19.20 -12.74 8.43
CA LEU A 51 -18.53 -11.44 8.52
C LEU A 51 -18.70 -10.58 7.24
N LEU A 52 -18.88 -11.23 6.08
CA LEU A 52 -19.20 -10.57 4.81
C LEU A 52 -20.70 -10.28 4.63
N GLY A 53 -21.54 -10.66 5.59
CA GLY A 53 -22.99 -10.50 5.52
C GLY A 53 -23.71 -11.59 4.73
N GLU A 54 -23.04 -12.69 4.42
CA GLU A 54 -23.57 -13.85 3.70
C GLU A 54 -24.05 -14.94 4.67
N ASP A 55 -25.00 -15.76 4.22
CA ASP A 55 -25.52 -16.94 4.96
C ASP A 55 -25.93 -16.66 6.42
N LEU A 56 -26.58 -15.52 6.65
CA LEU A 56 -27.00 -15.08 7.99
C LEU A 56 -28.27 -15.80 8.51
N GLY A 57 -29.01 -16.48 7.63
CA GLY A 57 -30.28 -17.12 7.97
C GLY A 57 -30.26 -18.08 9.17
N PRO A 58 -29.18 -18.88 9.38
CA PRO A 58 -29.06 -19.77 10.54
C PRO A 58 -28.74 -19.07 11.87
N LEU A 59 -28.38 -17.78 11.88
CA LEU A 59 -28.01 -17.07 13.11
C LEU A 59 -29.25 -16.63 13.88
N SER A 60 -29.19 -16.74 15.20
CA SER A 60 -30.16 -16.11 16.08
C SER A 60 -29.98 -14.59 16.13
N ILE A 61 -31.01 -13.87 16.58
CA ILE A 61 -30.98 -12.41 16.76
C ILE A 61 -29.80 -11.99 17.65
N LYS A 62 -29.51 -12.74 18.72
CA LYS A 62 -28.40 -12.45 19.63
C LYS A 62 -27.04 -12.61 18.96
N GLU A 63 -26.88 -13.63 18.13
CA GLU A 63 -25.64 -13.86 17.37
C GLU A 63 -25.45 -12.77 16.32
N LEU A 64 -26.52 -12.36 15.64
CA LEU A 64 -26.49 -11.28 14.65
C LEU A 64 -26.11 -9.93 15.29
N GLN A 65 -26.69 -9.59 16.45
CA GLN A 65 -26.31 -8.40 17.21
C GLN A 65 -24.85 -8.43 17.67
N ASN A 66 -24.35 -9.60 18.07
CA ASN A 66 -22.94 -9.75 18.44
C ASN A 66 -22.01 -9.57 17.23
N LEU A 67 -22.39 -10.12 16.07
CA LEU A 67 -21.67 -9.97 14.81
C LEU A 67 -21.63 -8.50 14.37
N GLU A 68 -22.77 -7.80 14.41
CA GLU A 68 -22.88 -6.37 14.13
C GLU A 68 -21.95 -5.56 15.02
N LYS A 69 -22.03 -5.76 16.35
CA LYS A 69 -21.15 -5.08 17.31
C LYS A 69 -19.67 -5.34 17.04
N GLN A 70 -19.30 -6.57 16.64
CA GLN A 70 -17.93 -6.92 16.29
C GLN A 70 -17.46 -6.15 15.05
N LEU A 71 -18.29 -6.10 13.99
CA LEU A 71 -17.99 -5.38 12.76
C LEU A 71 -17.91 -3.87 12.98
N GLU A 72 -18.83 -3.29 13.75
CA GLU A 72 -18.80 -1.88 14.14
C GLU A 72 -17.52 -1.53 14.90
N GLY A 73 -17.12 -2.36 15.87
CA GLY A 73 -15.90 -2.17 16.63
C GLY A 73 -14.65 -2.22 15.74
N ALA A 74 -14.56 -3.22 14.86
CA ALA A 74 -13.46 -3.34 13.91
C ALA A 74 -13.40 -2.15 12.93
N LEU A 75 -14.55 -1.72 12.42
CA LEU A 75 -14.65 -0.57 11.52
C LEU A 75 -14.24 0.74 12.23
N ALA A 76 -14.68 0.95 13.46
CA ALA A 76 -14.29 2.10 14.27
C ALA A 76 -12.77 2.13 14.49
N GLN A 77 -12.17 0.99 14.84
CA GLN A 77 -10.71 0.86 15.00
C GLN A 77 -9.96 1.13 13.69
N ALA A 78 -10.43 0.60 12.57
CA ALA A 78 -9.83 0.83 11.26
C ALA A 78 -9.86 2.31 10.86
N ARG A 79 -11.01 2.98 11.07
CA ARG A 79 -11.17 4.41 10.83
C ARG A 79 -10.27 5.23 11.75
N GLN A 80 -10.23 4.91 13.03
CA GLN A 80 -9.36 5.59 14.00
C GLN A 80 -7.89 5.48 13.58
N ARG A 81 -7.44 4.28 13.22
CA ARG A 81 -6.06 4.06 12.77
C ARG A 81 -5.74 4.82 11.48
N LYS A 82 -6.67 4.83 10.51
CA LYS A 82 -6.52 5.62 9.27
C LYS A 82 -6.38 7.11 9.57
N THR A 83 -7.24 7.66 10.41
CA THR A 83 -7.18 9.07 10.82
C THR A 83 -5.88 9.40 11.53
N GLN A 84 -5.45 8.54 12.46
CA GLN A 84 -4.20 8.71 13.20
C GLN A 84 -2.98 8.77 12.25
N ILE A 85 -2.88 7.83 11.31
CA ILE A 85 -1.80 7.82 10.30
C ILE A 85 -1.82 9.10 9.47
N MET A 86 -3.01 9.56 9.06
CA MET A 86 -3.14 10.77 8.24
C MET A 86 -2.72 12.03 9.00
N ILE A 87 -3.04 12.11 10.30
CA ILE A 87 -2.58 13.20 11.18
C ILE A 87 -1.05 13.17 11.32
N GLU A 88 -0.47 12.00 11.59
CA GLU A 88 0.99 11.84 11.72
C GLU A 88 1.72 12.26 10.44
N GLN A 89 1.21 11.85 9.27
CA GLN A 89 1.76 12.26 7.98
C GLN A 89 1.68 13.77 7.75
N MET A 90 0.54 14.37 8.09
CA MET A 90 0.33 15.82 7.97
C MET A 90 1.29 16.60 8.89
N GLU A 91 1.50 16.13 10.11
CA GLU A 91 2.44 16.74 11.06
C GLU A 91 3.89 16.62 10.61
N GLU A 92 4.27 15.46 10.09
CA GLU A 92 5.60 15.23 9.50
C GLU A 92 5.86 16.18 8.34
N LEU A 93 4.90 16.31 7.41
CA LEU A 93 5.03 17.22 6.26
C LEU A 93 5.15 18.69 6.72
N ARG A 94 4.34 19.13 7.67
CA ARG A 94 4.45 20.49 8.25
C ARG A 94 5.79 20.72 8.92
N ARG A 95 6.37 19.70 9.57
CA ARG A 95 7.70 19.81 10.18
C ARG A 95 8.79 19.98 9.11
N ARG A 96 8.71 19.21 8.02
CA ARG A 96 9.62 19.33 6.87
C ARG A 96 9.50 20.68 6.19
N GLU A 97 8.28 21.15 5.96
CA GLU A 97 8.02 22.47 5.38
C GLU A 97 8.71 23.58 6.18
N ARG A 98 8.52 23.61 7.50
CA ARG A 98 9.19 24.58 8.37
C ARG A 98 10.71 24.47 8.30
N HIS A 99 11.24 23.25 8.40
CA HIS A 99 12.68 23.02 8.36
C HIS A 99 13.31 23.51 7.05
N LEU A 100 12.69 23.17 5.91
CA LEU A 100 13.13 23.63 4.59
C LEU A 100 12.97 25.15 4.44
N GLY A 101 11.89 25.72 4.98
CA GLY A 101 11.68 27.17 5.04
C GLY A 101 12.78 27.90 5.81
N ASP A 102 13.17 27.38 6.97
CA ASP A 102 14.26 27.93 7.79
C ASP A 102 15.61 27.84 7.08
N MET A 103 15.91 26.70 6.46
CA MET A 103 17.13 26.51 5.66
C MET A 103 17.16 27.47 4.46
N ASN A 104 16.05 27.59 3.73
CA ASN A 104 15.95 28.49 2.57
C ASN A 104 16.15 29.95 2.99
N LYS A 105 15.52 30.37 4.10
CA LYS A 105 15.73 31.71 4.69
C LYS A 105 17.19 31.94 5.04
N GLN A 106 17.85 30.96 5.67
CA GLN A 106 19.27 31.07 6.00
C GLN A 106 20.15 31.20 4.75
N LEU A 107 19.86 30.43 3.70
CA LEU A 107 20.58 30.52 2.42
C LEU A 107 20.39 31.88 1.75
N ARG A 108 19.17 32.43 1.75
CA ARG A 108 18.90 33.78 1.23
C ARG A 108 19.69 34.85 1.97
N LEU A 109 19.71 34.81 3.30
CA LEU A 109 20.50 35.74 4.12
C LEU A 109 22.00 35.65 3.82
N LYS A 110 22.53 34.44 3.63
CA LYS A 110 23.94 34.24 3.24
C LYS A 110 24.23 34.81 1.85
N LEU A 111 23.36 34.53 0.87
CA LEU A 111 23.50 35.04 -0.49
C LEU A 111 23.45 36.57 -0.53
N GLU A 112 22.54 37.18 0.23
CA GLU A 112 22.48 38.64 0.37
C GLU A 112 23.78 39.17 0.98
N ALA A 113 24.25 38.62 2.09
CA ALA A 113 25.49 39.04 2.75
C ALA A 113 26.74 38.88 1.86
N GLU A 114 26.83 37.79 1.10
CA GLU A 114 27.90 37.56 0.12
C GLU A 114 27.76 38.46 -1.11
N GLY A 115 26.54 38.70 -1.60
CA GLY A 115 26.26 39.64 -2.68
C GLY A 115 26.59 41.08 -2.29
N PHE A 116 26.34 41.48 -1.04
CA PHE A 116 26.80 42.75 -0.48
C PHE A 116 28.33 42.80 -0.43
N ASN A 117 29.01 41.71 -0.03
CA ASN A 117 30.47 41.63 -0.07
C ASN A 117 31.03 41.74 -1.50
N LEU A 118 30.43 41.05 -2.46
CA LEU A 118 30.84 41.07 -3.86
C LEU A 118 30.67 42.47 -4.47
N LYS A 119 29.55 43.15 -4.16
CA LYS A 119 29.25 44.50 -4.64
C LYS A 119 30.07 45.59 -3.95
N ALA A 120 30.41 45.39 -2.67
CA ALA A 120 31.36 46.23 -1.94
C ALA A 120 32.77 46.07 -2.50
N MET A 121 33.18 44.84 -2.81
CA MET A 121 34.43 44.56 -3.50
C MET A 121 34.43 45.19 -4.89
N GLU A 122 33.35 45.05 -5.68
CA GLU A 122 33.10 45.73 -6.98
C GLU A 122 33.24 47.24 -6.95
N SER A 123 32.71 47.88 -5.91
CA SER A 123 32.91 49.31 -5.72
C SER A 123 34.36 49.65 -5.36
N LEU A 124 35.10 48.77 -4.67
CA LEU A 124 36.49 48.96 -4.28
C LEU A 124 37.48 48.81 -5.46
N TRP A 125 37.30 47.81 -6.35
CA TRP A 125 38.13 47.70 -7.57
C TRP A 125 37.76 48.73 -8.64
N SER A 126 36.49 49.15 -8.70
CA SER A 126 36.05 50.26 -9.56
C SER A 126 36.56 51.63 -9.08
N SER A 127 36.73 51.83 -7.77
CA SER A 127 37.31 53.08 -7.22
C SER A 127 38.82 53.17 -7.42
N THR A 128 39.52 52.04 -7.51
CA THR A 128 40.97 51.98 -7.75
C THR A 128 41.33 52.21 -9.23
N SER A 129 40.36 52.10 -10.14
CA SER A 129 40.53 52.33 -11.59
C SER A 129 40.29 53.79 -12.02
N ALA A 130 39.98 54.70 -11.09
CA ALA A 130 39.90 56.14 -11.38
C ALA A 130 41.27 56.82 -11.65
N ALA A 131 42.38 56.05 -11.69
CA ALA A 131 43.72 56.53 -12.02
C ALA A 131 44.30 55.93 -13.32
N ALA A 132 43.48 55.34 -14.20
CA ALA A 132 43.93 54.96 -15.53
C ALA A 132 42.83 55.21 -16.58
N ASN A 133 43.12 56.20 -17.41
CA ASN A 133 42.38 56.58 -18.60
C ASN A 133 42.26 55.38 -19.56
N SER A 134 41.10 54.71 -19.61
CA SER A 134 40.71 53.88 -20.74
C SER A 134 39.19 53.78 -20.85
N ASN A 135 38.68 54.22 -22.00
CA ASN A 135 37.28 54.16 -22.37
C ASN A 135 36.82 52.70 -22.46
N PHE A 136 36.04 52.24 -21.47
CA PHE A 136 35.12 51.13 -21.67
C PHE A 136 33.77 51.51 -21.06
N THR A 137 32.83 51.86 -21.94
CA THR A 137 31.41 52.02 -21.60
C THR A 137 30.86 50.64 -21.24
N PHE A 138 30.75 50.33 -19.96
CA PHE A 138 29.89 49.24 -19.50
C PHE A 138 28.46 49.76 -19.45
N GLN A 139 27.68 49.41 -20.46
CA GLN A 139 26.26 49.72 -20.53
C GLN A 139 25.52 48.80 -19.53
N PRO A 140 24.84 49.33 -18.49
CA PRO A 140 23.98 48.50 -17.68
C PRO A 140 22.72 48.22 -18.50
N SER A 141 22.51 46.97 -18.89
CA SER A 141 21.25 46.52 -19.48
C SER A 141 20.15 46.68 -18.44
N GLN A 142 19.47 47.83 -18.46
CA GLN A 142 18.20 48.00 -17.80
C GLN A 142 17.17 47.15 -18.54
N THR A 143 16.88 45.95 -18.04
CA THR A 143 15.69 45.21 -18.44
C THR A 143 14.54 45.60 -17.50
N ASN A 144 14.01 46.81 -17.69
CA ASN A 144 12.65 47.12 -17.27
C ASN A 144 11.70 46.60 -18.36
N ASN A 145 11.18 45.38 -18.17
CA ASN A 145 9.92 44.96 -18.80
C ASN A 145 9.14 44.11 -17.79
N PRO A 146 7.82 44.36 -17.61
CA PRO A 146 6.97 43.58 -16.75
C PRO A 146 6.81 42.17 -17.33
N MET A 147 6.88 41.18 -16.45
CA MET A 147 6.68 39.76 -16.72
C MET A 147 5.47 39.52 -17.64
N ASP A 148 5.72 39.04 -18.85
CA ASP A 148 4.71 38.30 -19.60
C ASP A 148 4.98 36.82 -19.35
N CYS A 149 4.28 36.25 -18.37
CA CYS A 149 4.34 34.84 -18.07
C CYS A 149 3.69 34.08 -19.24
N GLN A 150 4.49 33.54 -20.16
CA GLN A 150 4.02 32.46 -21.02
C GLN A 150 3.69 31.24 -20.15
N PRO A 151 2.48 30.68 -20.20
CA PRO A 151 2.21 29.38 -19.62
C PRO A 151 2.90 28.34 -20.51
N GLU A 152 3.98 27.74 -20.03
CA GLU A 152 4.49 26.47 -20.55
C GLU A 152 3.32 25.45 -20.60
N PRO A 153 3.21 24.57 -21.61
CA PRO A 153 2.14 23.59 -21.64
C PRO A 153 2.40 22.58 -20.51
N PHE A 154 1.70 22.76 -19.40
CA PHE A 154 1.68 21.75 -18.34
C PHE A 154 1.10 20.46 -18.93
N LEU A 155 1.87 19.38 -18.89
CA LEU A 155 1.34 18.05 -19.20
C LEU A 155 0.35 17.69 -18.10
N GLN A 156 -0.95 17.71 -18.41
CA GLN A 156 -2.01 17.32 -17.48
C GLN A 156 -2.04 15.80 -17.34
N ILE A 157 -1.10 15.25 -16.56
CA ILE A 157 -1.12 13.85 -16.18
C ILE A 157 -2.09 13.73 -14.99
N GLY A 158 -3.33 13.38 -15.34
CA GLY A 158 -4.29 12.74 -14.45
C GLY A 158 -4.89 13.63 -13.38
N TYR A 159 -6.12 14.06 -13.59
CA TYR A 159 -7.26 13.83 -12.69
C TYR A 159 -8.51 14.12 -13.52
N HIS A 160 -9.22 13.08 -13.93
CA HIS A 160 -10.56 13.24 -14.50
C HIS A 160 -11.47 13.80 -13.40
N HIS A 161 -11.98 15.00 -13.66
CA HIS A 161 -13.04 15.65 -12.91
C HIS A 161 -14.25 14.71 -12.85
N TYR A 162 -14.56 14.18 -11.67
CA TYR A 162 -15.73 13.34 -11.45
C TYR A 162 -16.97 14.23 -11.40
N VAL A 163 -17.68 14.35 -12.52
CA VAL A 163 -19.02 14.93 -12.55
C VAL A 163 -20.02 13.83 -12.20
N GLN A 164 -20.78 14.08 -11.13
CA GLN A 164 -21.86 13.25 -10.61
C GLN A 164 -22.96 13.03 -11.68
N PRO A 165 -23.44 11.81 -11.92
CA PRO A 165 -24.55 11.59 -12.84
C PRO A 165 -25.89 11.62 -12.09
N GLU A 166 -26.80 12.48 -12.53
CA GLU A 166 -28.22 12.30 -12.29
C GLU A 166 -28.78 11.17 -13.18
N ALA A 167 -29.84 10.54 -12.70
CA ALA A 167 -30.38 9.27 -13.17
C ALA A 167 -31.04 9.31 -14.56
N SER A 168 -30.74 8.32 -15.42
CA SER A 168 -31.72 7.40 -16.05
C SER A 168 -31.14 6.60 -17.22
N ASN A 169 -31.24 5.27 -17.11
CA ASN A 169 -31.45 4.20 -18.11
C ASN A 169 -31.00 4.39 -19.58
N ASN A 170 -30.09 3.54 -20.06
CA ASN A 170 -30.36 2.43 -21.00
C ASN A 170 -29.09 1.72 -21.55
N VAL A 171 -29.06 0.40 -21.37
CA VAL A 171 -28.57 -0.74 -22.21
C VAL A 171 -27.38 -0.58 -23.19
N ALA A 172 -26.32 -1.35 -22.86
CA ALA A 172 -25.39 -2.21 -23.64
C ALA A 172 -24.62 -1.73 -24.90
N LYS A 173 -23.27 -1.81 -24.85
CA LYS A 173 -22.42 -2.89 -25.45
C LYS A 173 -20.91 -2.57 -25.38
N ASN A 174 -20.15 -3.58 -24.98
CA ASN A 174 -18.74 -3.94 -25.24
C ASN A 174 -17.71 -2.89 -25.72
N MET A 175 -16.57 -2.83 -25.01
CA MET A 175 -15.24 -2.99 -25.63
C MET A 175 -14.25 -3.45 -24.55
N GLY A 176 -13.50 -4.53 -24.83
CA GLY A 176 -12.53 -5.10 -23.91
C GLY A 176 -11.23 -4.28 -23.83
N CYS A 177 -10.58 -4.34 -22.68
CA CYS A 177 -9.14 -4.15 -22.59
C CYS A 177 -8.62 -4.98 -21.42
N GLU A 178 -7.93 -6.06 -21.79
CA GLU A 178 -7.20 -6.96 -20.92
C GLU A 178 -6.03 -6.21 -20.28
N THR A 179 -5.97 -6.21 -18.95
CA THR A 179 -4.69 -6.16 -18.21
C THR A 179 -4.77 -7.18 -17.08
N ASN A 180 -4.54 -8.45 -17.45
CA ASN A 180 -4.03 -9.44 -16.52
C ASN A 180 -2.72 -8.91 -15.94
N ASN A 181 -2.67 -8.69 -14.62
CA ASN A 181 -1.55 -9.00 -13.72
C ASN A 181 -1.63 -8.17 -12.44
N PHE A 182 -2.33 -8.67 -11.41
CA PHE A 182 -1.88 -8.46 -10.04
C PHE A 182 -2.29 -9.65 -9.16
N MET A 183 -1.40 -10.65 -9.18
CA MET A 183 -1.09 -11.60 -8.11
C MET A 183 -2.21 -11.93 -7.10
N HIS A 184 -2.96 -12.99 -7.38
CA HIS A 184 -3.51 -13.83 -6.32
C HIS A 184 -2.39 -14.67 -5.71
N GLY A 185 -1.91 -14.26 -4.53
CA GLY A 185 -0.91 -14.97 -3.74
C GLY A 185 -1.43 -15.37 -2.37
N TRP A 186 -2.40 -16.29 -2.34
CA TRP A 186 -2.62 -17.15 -1.19
C TRP A 186 -2.71 -18.57 -1.74
N VAL A 187 -1.62 -19.31 -1.59
CA VAL A 187 -1.59 -20.76 -1.76
C VAL A 187 -1.17 -21.35 -0.42
N LEU A 188 -1.87 -22.43 -0.07
CA LEU A 188 -1.75 -23.29 1.10
C LEU A 188 -0.32 -23.51 1.61
#